data_AF-A0A1T2Y270-F1
#
_entry.id   AF-A0A1T2Y270-F1
#
_cell.length_a   1.000
_cell.length_b   1.000
_cell.length_c   1.000
_cell.angle_alpha   90.00
_cell.angle_beta   90.00
_cell.angle_gamma   90.00
#
_symmetry.space_group_name_H-M   'P 1'
#
loop_
_entity.id
_entity.type
_entity.pdbx_description
1 polymer ?
#
loop_
_entity_poly.entity_id
_entity_poly.type
_entity_poly.pdbx_seq_one_letter_code
_entity_poly.pdbx_strand_id
1 'polypeptide(L)'
;MSVASVGQNTVPQQGGSGSVFDAALNSAWKNEWTRREEARDQAKASGNEALAQHFQNELDVLKLMMPEGVPSGATPPPVRASESEPAKSPVTDTATLAATPGAPPAERPKDAPAGNTLNFTNERDTPMTIVFTANANQPAIPSITLQPGESLAQAFPEGWSGNFRSTTGDGANATLGEVAFNGGADGKQTFYDVSYIEGNNARMTIEPSAGGPVSGTLKDIVSGAPDSIKARDDQGNVYGLKKTTNAEVINDSVVSYYRSAVGDGQGYVVPKDDSSTLGSQSNSLNVRIA
;
A
#
# COMPACT_ATOMS: atom_id res chain seq x y z
N MET A 1 -68.50 15.44 11.43
CA MET A 1 -67.13 15.91 11.69
C MET A 1 -66.22 14.70 11.62
N SER A 2 -65.41 14.63 10.57
CA SER A 2 -64.49 13.51 10.33
C SER A 2 -63.15 14.09 9.90
N VAL A 3 -62.09 13.62 10.55
CA VAL A 3 -60.69 13.97 10.30
C VAL A 3 -60.15 13.26 9.05
N ALA A 4 -59.32 13.95 8.27
CA ALA A 4 -58.52 13.37 7.18
C ALA A 4 -57.09 13.91 7.21
N SER A 5 -56.19 13.06 6.71
CA SER A 5 -54.76 12.96 6.99
C SER A 5 -53.85 13.90 6.20
N VAL A 6 -52.64 14.02 6.75
CA VAL A 6 -51.39 14.67 6.32
C VAL A 6 -51.01 14.43 4.85
N GLY A 7 -50.59 15.49 4.17
CA GLY A 7 -49.99 15.50 2.83
C GLY A 7 -48.60 16.14 2.82
N GLN A 8 -47.72 15.55 2.02
CA GLN A 8 -46.25 15.60 2.02
C GLN A 8 -45.64 16.92 1.52
N ASN A 9 -44.48 17.30 2.09
CA ASN A 9 -43.56 18.30 1.54
C ASN A 9 -42.65 17.65 0.49
N THR A 10 -42.58 18.26 -0.69
CA THR A 10 -41.72 17.89 -1.82
C THR A 10 -40.32 18.49 -1.66
N VAL A 11 -39.28 17.66 -1.88
CA VAL A 11 -37.87 18.09 -2.05
C VAL A 11 -37.52 18.01 -3.54
N PRO A 12 -36.80 18.97 -4.14
CA PRO A 12 -36.46 18.94 -5.56
C PRO A 12 -35.42 17.87 -5.93
N GLN A 13 -35.60 17.30 -7.11
CA GLN A 13 -34.81 16.24 -7.72
C GLN A 13 -33.49 16.78 -8.31
N GLN A 14 -32.35 16.19 -7.92
CA GLN A 14 -31.01 16.49 -8.45
C GLN A 14 -30.71 15.54 -9.62
N GLY A 15 -30.38 16.07 -10.80
CA GLY A 15 -30.03 15.30 -11.99
C GLY A 15 -28.66 15.65 -12.55
N GLY A 16 -27.96 14.65 -13.12
CA GLY A 16 -27.13 14.86 -14.32
C GLY A 16 -25.61 14.74 -14.26
N SER A 17 -24.97 14.31 -13.16
CA SER A 17 -23.49 14.27 -13.06
C SER A 17 -22.86 12.87 -12.93
N GLY A 18 -23.64 11.80 -12.71
CA GLY A 18 -23.10 10.45 -12.48
C GLY A 18 -22.52 9.78 -13.74
N SER A 19 -23.19 9.87 -14.88
CA SER A 19 -22.86 9.03 -16.05
C SER A 19 -21.55 9.37 -16.76
N VAL A 20 -21.11 10.63 -16.71
CA VAL A 20 -19.84 11.07 -17.31
C VAL A 20 -18.67 10.69 -16.40
N PHE A 21 -18.89 10.71 -15.08
CA PHE A 21 -17.92 10.26 -14.08
C PHE A 21 -17.71 8.73 -14.19
N ASP A 22 -18.79 7.98 -14.38
CA ASP A 22 -18.74 6.51 -14.57
C ASP A 22 -18.03 6.11 -15.88
N ALA A 23 -18.22 6.86 -16.97
CA ALA A 23 -17.57 6.56 -18.25
C ALA A 23 -16.06 6.86 -18.26
N ALA A 24 -15.65 7.94 -17.59
CA ALA A 24 -14.23 8.29 -17.43
C ALA A 24 -13.52 7.28 -16.53
N LEU A 25 -14.18 6.87 -15.44
CA LEU A 25 -13.69 5.83 -14.52
C LEU A 25 -13.53 4.50 -15.27
N ASN A 26 -14.54 4.06 -16.01
CA ASN A 26 -14.50 2.83 -16.80
C ASN A 26 -13.39 2.82 -17.88
N SER A 27 -13.11 3.98 -18.50
CA SER A 27 -12.04 4.11 -19.48
C SER A 27 -10.65 4.05 -18.85
N ALA A 28 -10.48 4.62 -17.66
CA ALA A 28 -9.24 4.54 -16.90
C ALA A 28 -8.95 3.10 -16.44
N TRP A 29 -9.97 2.39 -15.96
CA TRP A 29 -9.87 0.97 -15.58
C TRP A 29 -9.47 0.08 -16.75
N LYS A 30 -10.07 0.30 -17.92
CA LYS A 30 -9.72 -0.47 -19.13
C LYS A 30 -8.27 -0.25 -19.55
N ASN A 31 -7.77 0.98 -19.45
CA ASN A 31 -6.38 1.30 -19.80
C ASN A 31 -5.39 0.66 -18.80
N GLU A 32 -5.71 0.65 -17.51
CA GLU A 32 -4.87 0.01 -16.50
C GLU A 32 -4.88 -1.52 -16.61
N TRP A 33 -6.04 -2.12 -16.90
CA TRP A 33 -6.16 -3.55 -17.20
C TRP A 33 -5.24 -3.96 -18.36
N THR A 34 -5.35 -3.27 -19.50
CA THR A 34 -4.50 -3.55 -20.68
C THR A 34 -3.01 -3.41 -20.35
N ARG A 35 -2.63 -2.39 -19.56
CA ARG A 35 -1.23 -2.18 -19.16
C ARG A 35 -0.70 -3.34 -18.30
N ARG A 36 -1.50 -3.87 -17.37
CA ARG A 36 -1.09 -5.01 -16.52
C ARG A 36 -1.06 -6.33 -17.29
N GLU A 37 -1.93 -6.52 -18.29
CA GLU A 37 -1.83 -7.65 -19.22
C GLU A 37 -0.53 -7.61 -20.03
N GLU A 38 -0.19 -6.45 -20.60
CA GLU A 38 1.06 -6.26 -21.35
C GLU A 38 2.29 -6.49 -20.46
N ALA A 39 2.29 -5.98 -19.22
CA ALA A 39 3.39 -6.18 -18.27
C ALA A 39 3.55 -7.65 -17.84
N ARG A 40 2.44 -8.36 -17.60
CA ARG A 40 2.45 -9.80 -17.33
C ARG A 40 3.03 -10.58 -18.51
N ASP A 41 2.57 -10.29 -19.72
CA ASP A 41 2.95 -11.04 -20.91
C ASP A 41 4.41 -10.77 -21.31
N GLN A 42 4.90 -9.53 -21.08
CA GLN A 42 6.31 -9.21 -21.21
C GLN A 42 7.17 -9.94 -20.16
N ALA A 43 6.71 -10.02 -18.91
CA ALA A 43 7.38 -10.80 -17.87
C ALA A 43 7.47 -12.29 -18.23
N LYS A 44 6.38 -12.88 -18.76
CA LYS A 44 6.38 -14.25 -19.29
C LYS A 44 7.35 -14.43 -20.45
N ALA A 45 7.36 -13.51 -21.42
CA ALA A 45 8.26 -13.55 -22.57
C ALA A 45 9.75 -13.44 -22.17
N SER A 46 10.03 -12.77 -21.06
CA SER A 46 11.39 -12.68 -20.49
C SER A 46 11.79 -13.88 -19.60
N GLY A 47 10.90 -14.85 -19.38
CA GLY A 47 11.13 -16.00 -18.50
C GLY A 47 11.06 -15.69 -17.00
N ASN A 48 10.58 -14.51 -16.61
CA ASN A 48 10.45 -14.11 -15.22
C ASN A 48 9.07 -14.50 -14.67
N GLU A 49 8.93 -15.78 -14.29
CA GLU A 49 7.65 -16.33 -13.82
C GLU A 49 7.14 -15.68 -12.52
N ALA A 50 8.04 -15.28 -11.61
CA ALA A 50 7.66 -14.61 -10.37
C ALA A 50 7.05 -13.22 -10.64
N LEU A 51 7.63 -12.47 -11.57
CA LEU A 51 7.10 -11.16 -11.99
C LEU A 51 5.80 -11.30 -12.79
N ALA A 52 5.70 -12.34 -13.63
CA ALA A 52 4.46 -12.67 -14.31
C ALA A 52 3.33 -13.02 -13.32
N GLN A 53 3.65 -13.79 -12.28
CA GLN A 53 2.67 -14.14 -11.24
C GLN A 53 2.27 -12.92 -10.42
N HIS A 54 3.20 -12.00 -10.14
CA HIS A 54 2.91 -10.73 -9.50
C HIS A 54 1.89 -9.90 -10.32
N PHE A 55 2.12 -9.69 -11.62
CA PHE A 55 1.16 -8.99 -12.49
C PHE A 55 -0.16 -9.75 -12.66
N GLN A 56 -0.14 -11.08 -12.61
CA GLN A 56 -1.36 -11.90 -12.62
C GLN A 56 -2.18 -11.67 -11.35
N ASN A 57 -1.54 -11.61 -10.17
CA ASN A 57 -2.22 -11.31 -8.93
C ASN A 57 -2.84 -9.89 -8.95
N GLU A 58 -2.14 -8.93 -9.55
CA GLU A 58 -2.66 -7.56 -9.73
C GLU A 58 -3.85 -7.53 -10.70
N LEU A 59 -3.82 -8.30 -11.80
CA LEU A 59 -4.97 -8.46 -12.70
C LEU A 59 -6.16 -9.11 -11.99
N ASP A 60 -5.94 -10.11 -11.15
CA ASP A 60 -7.02 -10.77 -10.41
C ASP A 60 -7.65 -9.83 -9.38
N VAL A 61 -6.86 -8.93 -8.79
CA VAL A 61 -7.34 -7.82 -7.96
C VAL A 61 -8.12 -6.81 -8.79
N LEU A 62 -7.60 -6.37 -9.94
CA LEU A 62 -8.30 -5.43 -10.84
C LEU A 62 -9.63 -6.01 -11.35
N LYS A 63 -9.69 -7.32 -11.61
CA LYS A 63 -10.88 -8.03 -12.08
C LYS A 63 -12.00 -7.97 -11.06
N LEU A 64 -11.64 -7.97 -9.78
CA LEU A 64 -12.55 -7.87 -8.66
C LEU A 64 -13.06 -6.43 -8.42
N MET A 65 -12.40 -5.44 -9.04
CA MET A 65 -12.69 -4.00 -8.92
C MET A 65 -13.52 -3.43 -10.09
N MET A 66 -13.78 -4.21 -11.14
CA MET A 66 -14.60 -3.76 -12.28
C MET A 66 -16.11 -3.85 -11.97
N PRO A 67 -16.91 -2.79 -12.21
CA PRO A 67 -18.37 -2.89 -12.17
C PRO A 67 -18.84 -3.80 -13.32
N GLU A 68 -19.74 -4.75 -13.03
CA GLU A 68 -20.10 -5.83 -13.97
C GLU A 68 -20.44 -5.30 -15.38
N GLY A 69 -19.60 -5.66 -16.35
CA GLY A 69 -19.82 -5.38 -17.76
C GLY A 69 -18.58 -5.56 -18.64
N VAL A 70 -18.67 -6.50 -19.58
CA VAL A 70 -17.80 -6.83 -20.74
C VAL A 70 -16.90 -8.08 -20.53
N PRO A 71 -16.87 -9.02 -21.51
CA PRO A 71 -17.13 -10.43 -21.26
C PRO A 71 -15.88 -11.26 -20.94
N SER A 72 -16.11 -12.31 -20.16
CA SER A 72 -15.25 -13.49 -20.07
C SER A 72 -15.07 -14.08 -21.47
N GLY A 73 -13.88 -13.91 -22.03
CA GLY A 73 -13.44 -14.52 -23.28
C GLY A 73 -12.21 -15.40 -23.07
N ALA A 74 -12.20 -16.25 -22.02
CA ALA A 74 -11.27 -17.37 -21.96
C ALA A 74 -11.78 -18.42 -20.98
N THR A 75 -12.30 -19.52 -21.53
CA THR A 75 -12.56 -20.77 -20.82
C THR A 75 -11.24 -21.27 -20.22
N PRO A 76 -11.16 -21.63 -18.92
CA PRO A 76 -10.00 -22.33 -18.39
C PRO A 76 -9.93 -23.73 -19.02
N PRO A 77 -8.75 -24.22 -19.46
CA PRO A 77 -8.63 -25.63 -19.81
C PRO A 77 -8.76 -26.48 -18.54
N PRO A 78 -9.35 -27.68 -18.63
CA PRO A 78 -9.60 -28.53 -17.47
C PRO A 78 -8.30 -29.10 -16.90
N VAL A 79 -8.25 -29.11 -15.58
CA VAL A 79 -7.26 -29.79 -14.75
C VAL A 79 -7.19 -31.26 -15.14
N ARG A 80 -6.01 -31.74 -15.55
CA ARG A 80 -5.74 -33.18 -15.66
C ARG A 80 -4.64 -33.53 -14.67
N ALA A 81 -5.03 -34.32 -13.66
CA ALA A 81 -4.12 -35.04 -12.80
C ALA A 81 -3.30 -36.05 -13.62
N SER A 82 -1.98 -36.00 -13.49
CA SER A 82 -1.10 -37.15 -13.70
C SER A 82 0.13 -37.01 -12.82
N GLU A 83 0.13 -37.91 -11.84
CA GLU A 83 1.19 -38.36 -10.95
C GLU A 83 2.39 -38.91 -11.74
N SER A 84 3.61 -38.49 -11.41
CA SER A 84 4.90 -39.16 -11.71
C SER A 84 6.06 -38.47 -10.96
N GLU A 85 6.49 -39.01 -9.83
CA GLU A 85 7.87 -38.93 -9.32
C GLU A 85 8.71 -40.08 -9.93
N PRO A 86 10.05 -40.19 -9.74
CA PRO A 86 11.09 -39.18 -9.49
C PRO A 86 12.32 -39.35 -10.42
N ALA A 87 13.21 -38.35 -10.49
CA ALA A 87 14.60 -38.58 -10.89
C ALA A 87 15.57 -37.66 -10.14
N LYS A 88 16.62 -38.29 -9.61
CA LYS A 88 17.68 -37.78 -8.74
C LYS A 88 18.69 -36.88 -9.50
N SER A 89 19.04 -35.75 -8.87
CA SER A 89 20.39 -35.18 -8.59
C SER A 89 21.47 -35.11 -9.71
N PRO A 90 22.38 -34.10 -9.73
CA PRO A 90 23.12 -33.64 -8.54
C PRO A 90 23.42 -32.13 -8.40
N VAL A 91 23.94 -31.87 -7.20
CA VAL A 91 24.42 -30.63 -6.58
C VAL A 91 25.80 -30.23 -7.12
N THR A 92 25.98 -28.93 -7.43
CA THR A 92 27.11 -28.00 -7.14
C THR A 92 26.88 -26.75 -8.01
N ASP A 93 27.20 -25.51 -7.64
CA ASP A 93 28.22 -25.03 -6.72
C ASP A 93 27.88 -23.60 -6.22
N THR A 94 28.37 -23.37 -5.01
CA THR A 94 28.62 -22.14 -4.27
C THR A 94 28.89 -20.87 -5.12
N ALA A 95 28.13 -19.80 -4.91
CA ALA A 95 28.53 -18.43 -5.24
C ALA A 95 28.08 -17.45 -4.15
N THR A 96 28.97 -17.29 -3.17
CA THR A 96 29.00 -16.26 -2.15
C THR A 96 28.94 -14.87 -2.80
N LEU A 97 27.85 -14.13 -2.64
CA LEU A 97 27.86 -12.68 -2.87
C LEU A 97 28.32 -11.98 -1.59
N ALA A 98 29.61 -11.65 -1.59
CA ALA A 98 30.25 -10.85 -0.57
C ALA A 98 29.57 -9.48 -0.45
N ALA A 99 29.18 -9.14 0.78
CA ALA A 99 28.82 -7.79 1.17
C ALA A 99 30.01 -6.86 0.89
N THR A 100 29.78 -5.81 0.09
CA THR A 100 30.73 -4.71 -0.04
C THR A 100 30.47 -3.73 1.10
N PRO A 101 31.46 -3.40 1.95
CA PRO A 101 31.28 -2.47 3.06
C PRO A 101 31.41 -1.01 2.59
N GLY A 102 30.49 -0.17 3.05
CA GLY A 102 30.71 1.27 3.25
C GLY A 102 30.62 2.16 2.02
N ALA A 103 29.40 2.45 1.55
CA ALA A 103 29.13 3.74 0.93
C ALA A 103 28.93 4.79 2.05
N PRO A 104 29.60 5.95 2.01
CA PRO A 104 29.36 7.01 3.00
C PRO A 104 27.91 7.52 2.86
N PRO A 105 27.28 8.00 3.96
CA PRO A 105 25.96 8.60 3.89
C PRO A 105 25.99 9.77 2.89
N ALA A 106 25.06 9.78 1.94
CA ALA A 106 24.90 10.91 1.04
C ALA A 106 24.71 12.20 1.87
N GLU A 107 25.49 13.23 1.58
CA GLU A 107 25.38 14.53 2.27
C GLU A 107 23.98 15.11 2.06
N ARG A 108 23.36 15.54 3.17
CA ARG A 108 22.02 16.12 3.18
C ARG A 108 21.96 17.46 2.43
N PRO A 109 20.96 17.69 1.56
CA PRO A 109 20.60 19.02 1.11
C PRO A 109 20.23 19.90 2.32
N LYS A 110 20.78 21.12 2.38
CA LYS A 110 20.54 22.09 3.47
C LYS A 110 19.21 22.85 3.36
N ASP A 111 18.55 22.77 2.22
CA ASP A 111 17.28 23.42 1.93
C ASP A 111 16.16 22.38 1.85
N ALA A 112 14.95 22.75 2.28
CA ALA A 112 13.76 21.92 2.07
C ALA A 112 13.59 21.70 0.55
N PRO A 113 13.51 20.45 0.08
CA PRO A 113 13.40 20.18 -1.34
C PRO A 113 12.12 20.79 -1.92
N ALA A 114 12.26 21.46 -3.07
CA ALA A 114 11.11 21.89 -3.86
C ALA A 114 10.54 20.68 -4.62
N GLY A 115 9.21 20.57 -4.69
CA GLY A 115 8.52 19.47 -5.38
C GLY A 115 8.03 18.37 -4.45
N ASN A 116 8.00 17.13 -4.94
CA ASN A 116 7.47 15.97 -4.23
C ASN A 116 8.33 15.65 -3.01
N THR A 117 7.74 15.71 -1.82
CA THR A 117 8.50 15.65 -0.57
C THR A 117 7.74 14.90 0.51
N LEU A 118 8.45 14.00 1.21
CA LEU A 118 8.03 13.45 2.50
C LEU A 118 8.91 14.04 3.60
N ASN A 119 8.29 14.71 4.57
CA ASN A 119 8.94 15.24 5.76
C ASN A 119 8.82 14.22 6.89
N PHE A 120 9.81 13.35 7.02
CA PHE A 120 9.86 12.33 8.06
C PHE A 120 10.24 12.94 9.40
N THR A 121 9.64 12.44 10.48
CA THR A 121 10.03 12.71 11.87
C THR A 121 10.08 11.40 12.65
N ASN A 122 11.23 11.10 13.25
CA ASN A 122 11.39 9.96 14.16
C ASN A 122 11.06 10.39 15.59
N GLU A 123 9.90 9.97 16.10
CA GLU A 123 9.44 10.26 17.46
C GLU A 123 9.81 9.14 18.46
N ARG A 124 10.59 8.16 18.02
CA ARG A 124 11.15 7.12 18.87
C ARG A 124 12.35 7.65 19.65
N ASP A 125 12.68 6.94 20.71
CA ASP A 125 13.91 7.11 21.48
C ASP A 125 15.11 6.32 20.89
N THR A 126 14.89 5.64 19.77
CA THR A 126 15.89 4.81 19.07
C THR A 126 16.07 5.25 17.62
N PRO A 127 17.28 5.10 17.03
CA PRO A 127 17.47 5.32 15.61
C PRO A 127 16.59 4.40 14.77
N MET A 128 16.14 4.88 13.62
CA MET A 128 15.26 4.12 12.73
C MET A 128 15.70 4.27 11.28
N THR A 129 15.70 3.16 10.54
CA THR A 129 15.93 3.16 9.09
C THR A 129 14.61 3.01 8.35
N ILE A 130 14.41 3.86 7.34
CA ILE A 130 13.28 3.80 6.41
C ILE A 130 13.78 3.29 5.06
N VAL A 131 13.11 2.27 4.54
CA VAL A 131 13.37 1.66 3.22
C VAL A 131 12.21 2.02 2.29
N PHE A 132 12.54 2.34 1.05
CA PHE A 132 11.58 2.66 -0.01
C PHE A 132 11.51 1.53 -1.02
N THR A 133 10.30 1.18 -1.44
CA THR A 133 10.03 0.24 -2.53
C THR A 133 9.30 1.00 -3.63
N ALA A 134 9.98 1.25 -4.75
CA ALA A 134 9.38 1.90 -5.90
C ALA A 134 8.49 0.93 -6.69
N ASN A 135 7.41 1.42 -7.28
CA ASN A 135 6.61 0.63 -8.23
C ASN A 135 7.43 0.28 -9.48
N ALA A 136 6.96 -0.70 -10.25
CA ALA A 136 7.63 -1.14 -11.47
C ALA A 136 7.95 0.04 -12.40
N ASN A 137 9.16 0.04 -12.96
CA ASN A 137 9.69 1.08 -13.87
C ASN A 137 9.88 2.47 -13.25
N GLN A 138 9.78 2.61 -11.92
CA GLN A 138 10.11 3.85 -11.21
C GLN A 138 11.54 3.82 -10.66
N PRO A 139 12.20 4.97 -10.52
CA PRO A 139 13.55 5.04 -9.96
C PRO A 139 13.56 4.62 -8.47
N ALA A 140 14.60 3.88 -8.10
CA ALA A 140 14.85 3.51 -6.70
C ALA A 140 15.24 4.73 -5.87
N ILE A 141 14.74 4.79 -4.63
CA ILE A 141 15.08 5.82 -3.65
C ILE A 141 15.98 5.19 -2.57
N PRO A 142 17.16 5.75 -2.27
CA PRO A 142 18.02 5.24 -1.20
C PRO A 142 17.31 5.23 0.15
N SER A 143 17.61 4.23 0.98
CA SER A 143 17.13 4.21 2.37
C SER A 143 17.73 5.36 3.18
N ILE A 144 16.99 5.82 4.17
CA ILE A 144 17.42 6.88 5.10
C ILE A 144 17.44 6.35 6.54
N THR A 145 18.31 6.91 7.36
CA THR A 145 18.34 6.64 8.80
C THR A 145 18.13 7.94 9.55
N LEU A 146 17.21 7.91 10.52
CA LEU A 146 16.82 9.03 11.37
C LEU A 146 17.24 8.76 12.80
N GLN A 147 17.92 9.72 13.41
CA GLN A 147 18.19 9.72 14.86
C GLN A 147 16.91 10.00 15.66
N PRO A 148 16.88 9.67 16.96
CA PRO A 148 15.77 10.05 17.84
C PRO A 148 15.47 11.55 17.77
N GLY A 149 14.21 11.92 17.54
CA GLY A 149 13.76 13.30 17.41
C GLY A 149 14.18 14.01 16.10
N GLU A 150 14.86 13.32 15.18
CA GLU A 150 15.29 13.91 13.92
C GLU A 150 14.14 14.04 12.93
N SER A 151 14.09 15.19 12.24
CA SER A 151 13.27 15.39 11.06
C SER A 151 14.13 15.47 9.79
N LEU A 152 13.67 14.86 8.70
CA LEU A 152 14.33 14.86 7.40
C LEU A 152 13.31 15.01 6.27
N ALA A 153 13.57 15.95 5.36
CA ALA A 153 12.82 16.07 4.13
C ALA A 153 13.47 15.23 3.02
N GLN A 154 12.77 14.19 2.56
CA GLN A 154 13.17 13.34 1.44
C GLN A 154 12.46 13.80 0.16
N ALA A 155 13.23 14.15 -0.86
CA ALA A 155 12.72 14.50 -2.19
C ALA A 155 12.42 13.24 -3.01
N PHE A 156 11.38 13.31 -3.84
CA PHE A 156 10.98 12.26 -4.77
C PHE A 156 10.89 12.81 -6.20
N PRO A 157 11.16 11.97 -7.23
CA PRO A 157 10.90 12.34 -8.62
C PRO A 157 9.43 12.67 -8.88
N GLU A 158 9.18 13.45 -9.92
CA GLU A 158 7.83 13.71 -10.43
C GLU A 158 7.15 12.39 -10.82
N GLY A 159 5.88 12.20 -10.42
CA GLY A 159 5.14 10.98 -10.72
C GLY A 159 5.58 9.73 -9.95
N TRP A 160 6.50 9.85 -9.00
CA TRP A 160 6.96 8.70 -8.22
C TRP A 160 5.80 8.08 -7.44
N SER A 161 5.72 6.75 -7.48
CA SER A 161 4.79 5.98 -6.68
C SER A 161 5.46 4.74 -6.10
N GLY A 162 5.06 4.38 -4.89
CA GLY A 162 5.61 3.25 -4.16
C GLY A 162 5.23 3.30 -2.68
N ASN A 163 5.90 2.46 -1.90
CA ASN A 163 5.72 2.40 -0.46
C ASN A 163 7.04 2.61 0.29
N PHE A 164 6.92 2.86 1.59
CA PHE A 164 8.04 2.92 2.52
C PHE A 164 7.68 2.28 3.85
N ARG A 165 8.71 1.80 4.57
CA ARG A 165 8.54 1.18 5.89
C ARG A 165 9.75 1.34 6.77
N SER A 166 9.53 1.26 8.08
CA SER A 166 10.61 1.06 9.06
C SER A 166 11.17 -0.36 8.95
N THR A 167 12.49 -0.51 9.15
CA THR A 167 13.15 -1.83 9.25
C THR A 167 13.07 -2.45 10.64
N THR A 168 12.33 -1.86 11.58
CA THR A 168 12.15 -2.43 12.92
C THR A 168 11.45 -3.78 12.85
N GLY A 169 11.86 -4.72 13.72
CA GLY A 169 11.30 -6.08 13.76
C GLY A 169 12.05 -7.03 12.83
N ASP A 170 11.41 -8.15 12.48
CA ASP A 170 11.97 -9.22 11.64
C ASP A 170 11.70 -9.01 10.13
N GLY A 171 10.94 -7.98 9.78
CA GLY A 171 10.54 -7.66 8.40
C GLY A 171 9.34 -8.45 7.85
N ALA A 172 8.77 -9.40 8.60
CA ALA A 172 7.64 -10.23 8.21
C ALA A 172 6.28 -9.54 8.36
N ASN A 173 6.18 -8.59 9.30
CA ASN A 173 5.02 -7.71 9.45
C ASN A 173 5.50 -6.26 9.50
N ALA A 174 4.87 -5.39 8.71
CA ALA A 174 5.29 -4.00 8.60
C ALA A 174 4.11 -3.07 8.33
N THR A 175 4.14 -1.92 9.00
CA THR A 175 3.29 -0.78 8.61
C THR A 175 3.90 -0.13 7.39
N LEU A 176 3.09 0.00 6.34
CA LEU A 176 3.49 0.66 5.10
C LEU A 176 2.93 2.07 5.07
N GLY A 177 3.77 3.03 4.67
CA GLY A 177 3.28 4.27 4.12
C GLY A 177 3.30 4.18 2.60
N GLU A 178 2.21 4.50 1.96
CA GLU A 178 2.05 4.42 0.50
C GLU A 178 1.83 5.84 -0.05
N VAL A 179 2.46 6.13 -1.19
CA VAL A 179 2.28 7.43 -1.85
C VAL A 179 2.36 7.30 -3.36
N ALA A 180 1.53 8.06 -4.04
CA ALA A 180 1.62 8.32 -5.48
C ALA A 180 1.55 9.82 -5.71
N PHE A 181 2.68 10.43 -6.03
CA PHE A 181 2.75 11.85 -6.36
C PHE A 181 2.28 12.10 -7.79
N ASN A 182 1.70 13.29 -8.04
CA ASN A 182 1.26 13.71 -9.37
C ASN A 182 0.34 12.69 -10.09
N GLY A 183 -0.47 11.97 -9.33
CA GLY A 183 -1.51 11.08 -9.82
C GLY A 183 -2.79 11.82 -10.23
N GLY A 184 -3.83 11.04 -10.50
CA GLY A 184 -5.14 11.51 -10.90
C GLY A 184 -5.20 11.82 -12.41
N ALA A 185 -6.40 12.03 -12.94
CA ALA A 185 -6.60 12.24 -14.37
C ALA A 185 -5.90 13.49 -14.92
N ASP A 186 -5.62 14.48 -14.06
CA ASP A 186 -4.97 15.74 -14.40
C ASP A 186 -3.51 15.84 -13.94
N GLY A 187 -2.97 14.80 -13.29
CA GLY A 187 -1.58 14.74 -12.82
C GLY A 187 -1.25 15.67 -11.65
N LYS A 188 -2.27 16.19 -10.95
CA LYS A 188 -2.11 17.23 -9.91
C LYS A 188 -2.37 16.75 -8.49
N GLN A 189 -2.72 15.48 -8.34
CA GLN A 189 -3.10 14.93 -7.03
C GLN A 189 -1.96 14.09 -6.46
N THR A 190 -1.73 14.21 -5.17
CA THR A 190 -0.96 13.23 -4.42
C THR A 190 -1.91 12.34 -3.65
N PHE A 191 -1.80 11.03 -3.86
CA PHE A 191 -2.51 10.02 -3.07
C PHE A 191 -1.58 9.46 -2.01
N TYR A 192 -2.12 9.22 -0.83
CA TYR A 192 -1.35 8.68 0.29
C TYR A 192 -2.25 7.91 1.26
N ASP A 193 -1.64 6.93 1.92
CA ASP A 193 -2.25 6.21 3.02
C ASP A 193 -1.21 5.49 3.89
N VAL A 194 -1.64 5.13 5.10
CA VAL A 194 -0.94 4.16 5.95
C VAL A 194 -1.71 2.85 5.87
N SER A 195 -1.00 1.79 5.49
CA SER A 195 -1.54 0.46 5.27
C SER A 195 -1.06 -0.52 6.35
N TYR A 196 -2.02 -1.26 6.88
CA TYR A 196 -1.85 -2.34 7.86
C TYR A 196 -2.08 -3.72 7.21
N ILE A 197 -2.21 -3.77 5.89
CA ILE A 197 -2.38 -5.01 5.13
C ILE A 197 -1.22 -5.97 5.43
N GLU A 198 0.01 -5.46 5.38
CA GLU A 198 1.23 -6.20 5.69
C GLU A 198 1.57 -6.21 7.20
N GLY A 199 0.64 -5.74 8.05
CA GLY A 199 0.75 -5.79 9.50
C GLY A 199 1.24 -4.48 10.13
N ASN A 200 1.84 -4.60 11.31
CA ASN A 200 2.32 -3.46 12.07
C ASN A 200 3.65 -3.75 12.74
N ASN A 201 4.59 -2.82 12.59
CA ASN A 201 5.88 -2.76 13.32
C ASN A 201 6.24 -1.33 13.75
N ALA A 202 5.37 -0.37 13.40
CA ALA A 202 5.59 1.03 13.67
C ALA A 202 4.27 1.78 13.78
N ARG A 203 4.23 2.77 14.67
CA ARG A 203 3.11 3.72 14.71
C ARG A 203 3.42 4.78 13.69
N MET A 204 2.51 5.06 12.76
CA MET A 204 2.77 5.93 11.62
C MET A 204 1.56 6.79 11.32
N THR A 205 1.80 8.05 10.97
CA THR A 205 0.79 8.90 10.32
C THR A 205 1.38 9.58 9.10
N ILE A 206 0.53 9.81 8.09
CA ILE A 206 0.81 10.64 6.93
C ILE A 206 -0.28 11.71 6.81
N GLU A 207 0.12 12.96 6.61
CA GLU A 207 -0.79 14.08 6.38
C GLU A 207 -0.19 15.07 5.38
N PRO A 208 -0.99 15.86 4.64
CA PRO A 208 -0.46 16.94 3.83
C PRO A 208 0.20 18.02 4.69
N SER A 209 1.36 18.53 4.28
CA SER A 209 2.06 19.60 5.03
C SER A 209 1.27 20.91 5.08
N ALA A 210 0.33 21.12 4.15
CA ALA A 210 -0.61 22.24 4.16
C ALA A 210 -1.82 22.03 5.09
N GLY A 211 -1.89 20.89 5.78
CA GLY A 211 -3.05 20.43 6.53
C GLY A 211 -4.03 19.64 5.66
N GLY A 212 -4.79 18.73 6.29
CA GLY A 212 -5.75 17.89 5.62
C GLY A 212 -6.10 16.65 6.43
N PRO A 213 -6.80 15.69 5.80
CA PRO A 213 -7.02 14.37 6.38
C PRO A 213 -5.71 13.69 6.79
N VAL A 214 -5.74 12.94 7.90
CA VAL A 214 -4.59 12.18 8.40
C VAL A 214 -4.86 10.70 8.14
N SER A 215 -3.92 10.01 7.49
CA SER A 215 -3.90 8.56 7.42
C SER A 215 -2.97 7.99 8.49
N GLY A 216 -3.33 6.86 9.07
CA GLY A 216 -2.62 6.15 10.11
C GLY A 216 -2.96 6.59 11.54
N THR A 217 -2.20 6.07 12.50
CA THR A 217 -2.34 6.41 13.91
C THR A 217 -0.99 6.36 14.64
N LEU A 218 -0.81 7.29 15.60
CA LEU A 218 0.28 7.26 16.57
C LEU A 218 -0.11 6.57 17.89
N LYS A 219 -1.32 6.03 18.00
CA LYS A 219 -1.76 5.29 19.17
C LYS A 219 -0.96 3.99 19.31
N ASP A 220 -0.68 3.60 20.54
CA ASP A 220 -0.22 2.24 20.82
C ASP A 220 -1.38 1.25 20.65
N ILE A 221 -1.37 0.58 19.50
CA ILE A 221 -2.34 -0.48 19.17
C ILE A 221 -1.79 -1.88 19.49
N VAL A 222 -0.54 -2.00 19.96
CA VAL A 222 0.09 -3.32 20.20
C VAL A 222 -0.22 -3.80 21.60
N SER A 223 -0.14 -2.91 22.60
CA SER A 223 -0.32 -3.27 24.01
C SER A 223 -1.71 -3.85 24.31
N GLY A 224 -2.75 -3.31 23.68
CA GLY A 224 -4.14 -3.74 23.86
C GLY A 224 -4.59 -4.90 22.97
N ALA A 225 -3.70 -5.43 22.12
CA ALA A 225 -4.07 -6.46 21.17
C ALA A 225 -4.18 -7.85 21.82
N PRO A 226 -5.10 -8.72 21.36
CA PRO A 226 -5.10 -10.13 21.71
C PRO A 226 -3.76 -10.79 21.38
N ASP A 227 -3.27 -11.66 22.26
CA ASP A 227 -1.97 -12.31 22.06
C ASP A 227 -1.90 -13.15 20.77
N SER A 228 -3.04 -13.66 20.30
CA SER A 228 -3.13 -14.42 19.04
C SER A 228 -2.76 -13.60 17.79
N ILE A 229 -2.88 -12.27 17.85
CA ILE A 229 -2.60 -11.38 16.71
C ILE A 229 -1.30 -10.58 16.87
N LYS A 230 -0.61 -10.71 18.00
CA LYS A 230 0.72 -10.11 18.20
C LYS A 230 1.75 -10.80 17.31
N ALA A 231 2.57 -10.01 16.64
CA ALA A 231 3.74 -10.46 15.91
C ALA A 231 4.93 -10.54 16.87
N ARG A 232 5.70 -11.62 16.77
CA ARG A 232 6.82 -11.92 17.64
C ARG A 232 8.04 -12.32 16.83
N ASP A 233 9.21 -11.90 17.27
CA ASP A 233 10.48 -12.32 16.70
C ASP A 233 10.83 -13.77 17.10
N ASP A 234 11.96 -14.26 16.60
CA ASP A 234 12.47 -15.61 16.90
C ASP A 234 12.78 -15.84 18.39
N GLN A 235 12.93 -14.77 19.17
CA GLN A 235 13.15 -14.80 20.61
C GLN A 235 11.83 -14.73 21.40
N GLY A 236 10.70 -14.58 20.71
CA GLY A 236 9.36 -14.46 21.29
C GLY A 236 8.99 -13.04 21.75
N ASN A 237 9.84 -12.04 21.51
CA ASN A 237 9.55 -10.65 21.86
C ASN A 237 8.47 -10.10 20.93
N VAL A 238 7.49 -9.40 21.48
CA VAL A 238 6.47 -8.72 20.68
C VAL A 238 7.10 -7.49 20.04
N TYR A 239 7.03 -7.39 18.71
CA TYR A 239 7.47 -6.19 17.99
C TYR A 239 6.32 -5.45 17.27
N GLY A 240 5.12 -6.05 17.23
CA GLY A 240 4.01 -5.48 16.49
C GLY A 240 2.82 -6.40 16.36
N LEU A 241 2.07 -6.27 15.26
CA LEU A 241 0.87 -7.06 14.98
C LEU A 241 0.94 -7.73 13.61
N LYS A 242 0.27 -8.88 13.52
CA LYS A 242 0.21 -9.68 12.30
C LYS A 242 -0.48 -8.92 11.16
N LYS A 243 -0.15 -9.30 9.94
CA LYS A 243 -0.83 -8.87 8.70
C LYS A 243 -2.27 -9.37 8.59
N THR A 244 -3.07 -8.64 7.82
CA THR A 244 -4.50 -8.94 7.64
C THR A 244 -4.77 -9.94 6.53
N THR A 245 -3.79 -10.19 5.64
CA THR A 245 -3.91 -11.12 4.52
C THR A 245 -2.61 -11.88 4.26
N ASN A 246 -2.70 -13.04 3.61
CA ASN A 246 -1.58 -13.79 3.06
C ASN A 246 -1.79 -14.11 1.57
N ALA A 247 -2.32 -13.16 0.80
CA ALA A 247 -2.70 -13.26 -0.62
C ALA A 247 -3.93 -14.14 -0.92
N GLU A 248 -4.21 -15.15 -0.10
CA GLU A 248 -5.33 -16.08 -0.33
C GLU A 248 -6.44 -15.98 0.72
N VAL A 249 -6.12 -15.57 1.95
CA VAL A 249 -7.04 -15.56 3.09
C VAL A 249 -6.95 -14.23 3.84
N ILE A 250 -8.10 -13.61 4.06
CA ILE A 250 -8.25 -12.47 4.97
C ILE A 250 -8.43 -13.01 6.39
N ASN A 251 -7.67 -12.47 7.34
CA ASN A 251 -7.83 -12.78 8.75
C ASN A 251 -8.80 -11.79 9.41
N ASP A 252 -10.09 -12.16 9.45
CA ASP A 252 -11.18 -11.32 9.98
C ASP A 252 -10.94 -10.83 11.41
N SER A 253 -10.28 -11.63 12.25
CA SER A 253 -9.98 -11.24 13.63
C SER A 253 -8.95 -10.12 13.71
N VAL A 254 -7.96 -10.14 12.84
CA VAL A 254 -6.93 -9.11 12.73
C VAL A 254 -7.52 -7.85 12.10
N VAL A 255 -8.31 -7.99 11.04
CA VAL A 255 -9.02 -6.88 10.39
C VAL A 255 -9.93 -6.14 11.36
N SER A 256 -10.75 -6.88 12.10
CA SER A 256 -11.69 -6.30 13.07
C SER A 256 -10.96 -5.52 14.16
N TYR A 257 -9.81 -6.03 14.61
CA TYR A 257 -8.98 -5.33 15.59
C TYR A 257 -8.44 -4.01 15.02
N TYR A 258 -7.81 -4.02 13.85
CA TYR A 258 -7.26 -2.81 13.24
C TYR A 258 -8.32 -1.75 13.00
N ARG A 259 -9.50 -2.11 12.48
CA ARG A 259 -10.60 -1.15 12.28
C ARG A 259 -11.01 -0.49 13.60
N SER A 260 -11.13 -1.28 14.67
CA SER A 260 -11.45 -0.74 15.99
C SER A 260 -10.34 0.13 16.59
N ALA A 261 -9.07 -0.20 16.34
CA ALA A 261 -7.93 0.43 16.99
C ALA A 261 -7.43 1.70 16.27
N VAL A 262 -7.43 1.68 14.94
CA VAL A 262 -6.97 2.77 14.07
C VAL A 262 -8.09 3.79 13.87
N GLY A 263 -9.33 3.34 13.69
CA GLY A 263 -10.49 4.17 13.38
C GLY A 263 -10.87 4.09 11.90
N ASP A 264 -12.16 4.23 11.61
CA ASP A 264 -12.70 4.13 10.26
C ASP A 264 -12.12 5.22 9.34
N GLY A 265 -11.62 4.82 8.16
CA GLY A 265 -11.04 5.72 7.15
C GLY A 265 -9.66 6.28 7.49
N GLN A 266 -9.04 5.83 8.60
CA GLN A 266 -7.71 6.27 9.04
C GLN A 266 -6.62 5.25 8.75
N GLY A 267 -6.86 4.24 7.91
CA GLY A 267 -5.81 3.32 7.50
C GLY A 267 -6.34 2.17 6.67
N TYR A 268 -5.53 1.71 5.73
CA TYR A 268 -5.90 0.66 4.79
C TYR A 268 -5.73 -0.71 5.48
N VAL A 269 -6.85 -1.35 5.87
CA VAL A 269 -6.82 -2.61 6.64
C VAL A 269 -7.06 -3.85 5.76
N VAL A 270 -7.75 -3.69 4.64
CA VAL A 270 -8.04 -4.75 3.67
C VAL A 270 -7.88 -4.22 2.24
N PRO A 271 -7.59 -5.07 1.23
CA PRO A 271 -7.41 -4.66 -0.18
C PRO A 271 -8.59 -3.94 -0.87
N LYS A 272 -9.70 -3.71 -0.17
CA LYS A 272 -10.92 -3.05 -0.68
C LYS A 272 -11.31 -1.83 0.16
N ASP A 273 -10.38 -1.31 0.97
CA ASP A 273 -10.60 -0.20 1.89
C ASP A 273 -10.41 1.16 1.19
N ASP A 274 -11.04 1.34 0.03
CA ASP A 274 -10.80 2.50 -0.86
C ASP A 274 -11.19 3.84 -0.21
N SER A 275 -11.95 3.81 0.90
CA SER A 275 -12.25 4.96 1.74
C SER A 275 -11.03 5.54 2.46
N SER A 276 -9.95 4.77 2.61
CA SER A 276 -8.77 5.15 3.39
C SER A 276 -7.64 5.74 2.57
N THR A 277 -7.72 5.68 1.23
CA THR A 277 -6.80 6.41 0.33
C THR A 277 -7.21 7.87 0.28
N LEU A 278 -6.30 8.74 0.71
CA LEU A 278 -6.56 10.17 0.82
C LEU A 278 -5.91 10.91 -0.34
N GLY A 279 -6.64 11.86 -0.92
CA GLY A 279 -6.14 12.74 -1.97
C GLY A 279 -5.74 14.11 -1.42
N SER A 280 -4.69 14.70 -1.97
CA SER A 280 -4.24 16.05 -1.65
C SER A 280 -3.78 16.79 -2.90
N GLN A 281 -3.94 18.11 -2.91
CA GLN A 281 -3.33 19.00 -3.91
C GLN A 281 -1.89 19.42 -3.52
N SER A 282 -1.46 19.06 -2.31
CA SER A 282 -0.09 19.25 -1.84
C SER A 282 0.76 18.05 -2.24
N ASN A 283 1.93 18.32 -2.83
CA ASN A 283 2.98 17.33 -3.08
C ASN A 283 3.98 17.24 -1.91
N SER A 284 3.72 17.93 -0.81
CA SER A 284 4.48 17.82 0.43
C SER A 284 3.61 17.18 1.50
N LEU A 285 4.10 16.10 2.10
CA LEU A 285 3.44 15.34 3.16
C LEU A 285 4.34 15.30 4.40
N ASN A 286 3.75 15.38 5.59
CA ASN A 286 4.41 15.08 6.85
C ASN A 286 4.21 13.62 7.20
N VAL A 287 5.29 12.94 7.58
CA VAL A 287 5.29 11.56 8.04
C VAL A 287 5.84 11.50 9.45
N ARG A 288 5.04 11.06 10.41
CA ARG A 288 5.47 10.89 11.81
C ARG A 288 5.52 9.41 12.12
N ILE A 289 6.60 8.96 12.75
CA ILE A 289 6.79 7.55 13.09
C ILE A 289 7.25 7.41 14.53
N ALA A 290 6.55 6.57 15.29
CA ALA A 290 6.77 6.32 16.72
C ALA A 290 6.76 4.82 17.05
#